data_AF-A0A226MBP5-F1
#
_entry.id   AF-A0A226MBP5-F1
#
_cell.length_a   1.000
_cell.length_b   1.000
_cell.length_c   1.000
_cell.angle_alpha   90.00
_cell.angle_beta   90.00
_cell.angle_gamma   90.00
#
_symmetry.space_group_name_H-M   'P 1'
#
loop_
_entity.id
_entity.type
_entity.pdbx_description
1 polymer ?
#
loop_
_entity_poly.entity_id
_entity_poly.type
_entity_poly.pdbx_seq_one_letter_code
_entity_poly.pdbx_strand_id
1 'polypeptide(L)'
;STSHTPPFNNSLPKAKLFCNVTHNDDKYVVYVGTVNPQHLPDTLMFLRARKAVLVEKPMGVSACEAKEMAAAAREAGVFLMESPTVPPSPL
;
A
#
# COMPACT_ATOMS: atom_id res chain seq x y z
N SER A 1 5.48 19.27 20.85
CA SER A 1 6.65 19.12 19.96
C SER A 1 7.36 17.83 20.33
N THR A 2 7.87 17.11 19.33
CA THR A 2 8.44 15.74 19.34
C THR A 2 7.44 14.57 19.22
N SER A 3 6.88 14.39 18.01
CA SER A 3 6.37 13.08 17.56
C SER A 3 7.55 12.24 17.08
N HIS A 4 7.92 11.21 17.85
CA HIS A 4 8.86 10.19 17.44
C HIS A 4 8.25 9.35 16.31
N THR A 5 8.62 9.62 15.06
CA THR A 5 8.52 8.64 13.97
C THR A 5 9.67 7.65 14.11
N PRO A 6 9.40 6.32 14.16
CA PRO A 6 10.48 5.33 14.18
C PRO A 6 11.26 5.36 12.85
N PRO A 7 12.57 5.08 12.86
CA PRO A 7 13.39 5.08 11.65
C PRO A 7 12.92 4.00 10.67
N PHE A 8 12.68 4.41 9.42
CA PHE A 8 12.36 3.51 8.31
C PHE A 8 13.59 2.65 7.99
N ASN A 9 13.55 1.37 8.37
CA ASN A 9 14.62 0.42 8.12
C ASN A 9 14.54 -0.13 6.69
N ASN A 10 15.56 0.15 5.88
CA ASN A 10 15.66 -0.22 4.46
C ASN A 10 15.97 -1.72 4.20
N SER A 11 15.67 -2.61 5.14
CA SER A 11 16.05 -4.04 5.07
C SER A 11 14.90 -4.96 4.65
N LEU A 12 13.98 -4.49 3.80
CA LEU A 12 12.94 -5.36 3.23
C LEU A 12 13.51 -6.15 2.04
N PRO A 13 13.26 -7.48 1.95
CA PRO A 13 13.70 -8.32 0.83
C PRO A 13 13.16 -7.74 -0.48
N LYS A 14 13.91 -7.94 -1.59
CA LYS A 14 13.69 -7.39 -2.94
C LYS A 14 12.29 -7.65 -3.52
N ALA A 15 11.26 -7.03 -2.97
CA ALA A 15 10.03 -6.70 -3.65
C ALA A 15 10.25 -5.30 -4.24
N LYS A 16 9.90 -5.09 -5.51
CA LYS A 16 9.87 -3.75 -6.11
C LYS A 16 8.73 -2.96 -5.44
N LEU A 17 8.96 -2.49 -4.22
CA LEU A 17 8.16 -1.44 -3.60
C LEU A 17 8.50 -0.15 -4.35
N PHE A 18 7.71 0.20 -5.36
CA PHE A 18 7.76 1.54 -5.96
C PHE A 18 7.03 2.51 -5.01
N CYS A 19 7.64 2.80 -3.87
CA CYS A 19 7.21 3.91 -3.03
C CYS A 19 7.79 5.20 -3.62
N ASN A 20 7.06 5.85 -4.55
CA ASN A 20 7.34 7.25 -4.86
C ASN A 20 6.88 8.10 -3.67
N VAL A 21 7.75 8.21 -2.66
CA VAL A 21 7.59 9.16 -1.55
C VAL A 21 8.21 10.48 -1.99
N THR A 22 7.40 11.35 -2.60
CA THR A 22 7.83 12.71 -2.95
C THR A 22 7.61 13.62 -1.74
N HIS A 23 8.58 14.50 -1.44
CA HIS A 23 8.53 15.40 -0.28
C HIS A 23 8.02 16.79 -0.73
N ASN A 24 6.71 17.05 -0.60
CA ASN A 24 6.03 18.37 -0.54
C ASN A 24 4.48 18.26 -0.54
N ASP A 25 3.84 18.62 0.59
CA ASP A 25 2.39 18.67 0.89
C ASP A 25 1.62 17.36 1.17
N ASP A 26 0.92 17.35 2.31
CA ASP A 26 0.34 16.24 3.11
C ASP A 26 -0.72 15.30 2.48
N LYS A 27 -0.71 15.07 1.16
CA LYS A 27 -1.72 14.21 0.48
C LYS A 27 -1.06 13.23 -0.50
N TYR A 28 -0.52 12.13 0.03
CA TYR A 28 0.10 11.07 -0.77
C TYR A 28 -0.67 9.76 -0.75
N VAL A 29 -0.59 9.05 -1.88
CA VAL A 29 -1.10 7.70 -2.07
C VAL A 29 0.09 6.76 -2.25
N VAL A 30 0.12 5.66 -1.50
CA VAL A 30 1.12 4.60 -1.60
C VAL A 30 0.66 3.57 -2.61
N TYR A 31 1.52 3.20 -3.56
CA TYR A 31 1.26 2.14 -4.51
C TYR A 31 1.90 0.82 -4.06
N VAL A 32 1.09 -0.23 -3.95
CA VAL A 32 1.51 -1.59 -3.56
C VAL A 32 1.45 -2.48 -4.79
N GLY A 33 2.61 -2.73 -5.40
CA GLY A 33 2.79 -3.64 -6.53
C GLY A 33 3.66 -4.84 -6.19
N THR A 34 3.58 -5.34 -4.96
CA THR A 34 4.31 -6.53 -4.51
C THR A 34 3.67 -7.81 -5.07
N VAL A 35 4.18 -8.99 -4.69
CA VAL A 35 3.48 -10.24 -5.02
C VAL A 35 2.18 -10.35 -4.21
N ASN A 36 1.15 -10.98 -4.77
CA ASN A 36 -0.21 -11.01 -4.17
C ASN A 36 -0.25 -11.39 -2.68
N PRO A 37 0.50 -12.40 -2.19
CA PRO A 37 0.48 -12.74 -0.75
C PRO A 37 0.96 -11.62 0.16
N GLN A 38 1.71 -10.66 -0.39
CA GLN A 38 2.29 -9.53 0.35
C GLN A 38 1.39 -8.27 0.31
N HIS A 39 0.33 -8.25 -0.52
CA HIS A 39 -0.58 -7.10 -0.61
C HIS A 39 -1.24 -6.77 0.73
N LEU A 40 -1.76 -7.79 1.44
CA LEU A 40 -2.42 -7.59 2.73
C LEU A 40 -1.47 -6.99 3.80
N PRO A 41 -0.33 -7.62 4.14
CA PRO A 41 0.54 -7.08 5.19
C PRO A 41 1.08 -5.68 4.86
N ASP A 42 1.43 -5.41 3.60
CA ASP A 42 1.95 -4.12 3.19
C ASP A 42 0.86 -3.03 3.23
N THR A 43 -0.33 -3.35 2.72
CA THR A 43 -1.48 -2.43 2.74
C THR A 43 -1.88 -2.07 4.16
N LEU A 44 -1.98 -3.06 5.06
CA LEU A 44 -2.29 -2.80 6.47
C LEU A 44 -1.24 -1.90 7.13
N MET A 45 0.05 -2.07 6.80
CA MET A 45 1.12 -1.22 7.33
C MET A 45 0.89 0.26 6.96
N PHE A 46 0.57 0.55 5.70
CA PHE A 46 0.37 1.93 5.22
C PHE A 46 -0.96 2.54 5.67
N LEU A 47 -2.04 1.75 5.71
CA LEU A 47 -3.34 2.20 6.22
C LEU A 47 -3.25 2.56 7.71
N ARG A 48 -2.54 1.77 8.52
CA ARG A 48 -2.28 2.08 9.94
C ARG A 48 -1.47 3.35 10.13
N ALA A 49 -0.59 3.67 9.19
CA ALA A 49 0.13 4.95 9.14
C ALA A 49 -0.74 6.11 8.58
N ARG A 50 -2.04 5.89 8.35
CA ARG A 50 -2.99 6.83 7.76
C ARG A 50 -2.52 7.38 6.41
N LYS A 51 -1.98 6.51 5.56
CA LYS A 51 -1.67 6.83 4.16
C LYS A 51 -2.71 6.18 3.27
N ALA A 52 -3.16 6.90 2.24
CA ALA A 52 -4.02 6.32 1.21
C ALA A 52 -3.23 5.27 0.41
N VAL A 53 -3.88 4.21 -0.06
CA VAL A 53 -3.22 3.09 -0.73
C VAL A 53 -3.90 2.73 -2.04
N LEU A 54 -3.10 2.45 -3.08
CA LEU A 54 -3.51 1.88 -4.35
C LEU A 54 -2.81 0.52 -4.50
N VAL A 55 -3.56 -0.57 -4.62
CA VAL A 55 -3.01 -1.94 -4.66
C VAL A 55 -3.15 -2.50 -6.07
N GLU A 56 -2.11 -3.12 -6.62
CA GLU A 56 -2.22 -3.84 -7.89
C GLU A 56 -3.25 -4.96 -7.83
N LYS A 57 -3.94 -5.18 -8.95
CA LYS A 57 -4.84 -6.33 -9.04
C LYS A 57 -4.03 -7.63 -9.21
N PRO A 58 -4.51 -8.74 -8.64
CA PRO A 58 -5.65 -8.80 -7.70
C PRO A 58 -5.25 -8.22 -6.33
N MET A 59 -6.10 -7.37 -5.74
CA MET A 59 -5.78 -6.68 -4.47
C MET A 59 -5.48 -7.64 -3.32
N GLY A 60 -6.07 -8.83 -3.30
CA GLY A 60 -5.74 -9.90 -2.36
C GLY A 60 -5.86 -11.26 -3.02
N VAL A 61 -5.32 -12.29 -2.36
CA VAL A 61 -5.46 -13.68 -2.83
C VAL A 61 -6.85 -14.25 -2.53
N SER A 62 -7.64 -13.57 -1.69
CA SER A 62 -9.05 -13.91 -1.44
C SER A 62 -9.91 -12.67 -1.19
N ALA A 63 -11.22 -12.83 -1.34
CA ALA A 63 -12.19 -11.80 -0.98
C ALA A 63 -12.19 -11.45 0.53
N CYS A 64 -11.69 -12.36 1.39
CA CYS A 64 -11.56 -12.09 2.81
C CYS A 64 -10.48 -11.04 3.08
N GLU A 65 -9.32 -11.17 2.43
CA GLU A 65 -8.22 -10.22 2.57
C GLU A 65 -8.61 -8.83 2.04
N ALA A 66 -9.31 -8.78 0.90
CA ALA A 66 -9.83 -7.53 0.35
C ALA A 66 -10.78 -6.82 1.33
N LYS A 67 -11.65 -7.58 2.01
CA LYS A 67 -12.54 -7.04 3.05
C LYS A 67 -11.77 -6.54 4.26
N GLU A 68 -10.70 -7.24 4.66
CA GLU A 68 -9.86 -6.83 5.78
C GLU A 68 -9.14 -5.50 5.47
N MET A 69 -8.57 -5.35 4.28
CA MET A 69 -7.96 -4.09 3.84
C MET A 69 -8.98 -2.95 3.78
N ALA A 70 -10.17 -3.22 3.26
CA ALA A 70 -11.25 -2.22 3.21
C ALA A 70 -11.72 -1.80 4.61
N ALA A 71 -11.81 -2.74 5.57
CA ALA A 71 -12.14 -2.43 6.96
C ALA A 71 -11.06 -1.54 7.59
N ALA A 72 -9.78 -1.89 7.43
CA ALA A 72 -8.66 -1.11 7.94
C ALA A 72 -8.61 0.31 7.32
N ALA A 73 -8.93 0.45 6.04
CA ALA A 73 -8.98 1.75 5.38
C ALA A 73 -10.10 2.65 5.93
N ARG A 74 -11.27 2.07 6.18
CA ARG A 74 -12.41 2.75 6.83
C ARG A 74 -12.07 3.18 8.25
N GLU A 75 -11.43 2.31 9.03
CA GLU A 75 -10.98 2.61 10.39
C GLU A 75 -9.93 3.74 10.43
N ALA A 76 -8.99 3.72 9.48
CA ALA A 76 -7.97 4.76 9.36
C ALA A 76 -8.51 6.07 8.77
N GLY A 77 -9.70 6.06 8.16
CA GLY A 77 -10.31 7.22 7.49
C GLY A 77 -9.56 7.63 6.22
N VAL A 78 -8.94 6.67 5.52
CA VAL A 78 -8.12 6.93 4.32
C VAL A 78 -8.62 6.13 3.13
N PHE A 79 -8.22 6.57 1.93
CA PHE A 79 -8.63 5.97 0.67
C PHE A 79 -7.88 4.66 0.37
N LEU A 80 -8.60 3.69 -0.19
CA LEU A 80 -8.06 2.41 -0.70
C LEU A 80 -8.70 2.09 -2.05
N MET A 81 -7.90 1.71 -3.06
CA MET A 81 -8.38 1.36 -4.40
C MET A 81 -7.54 0.27 -5.07
N GLU A 82 -8.14 -0.47 -6.01
CA GLU A 82 -7.43 -1.40 -6.91
C GLU A 82 -6.87 -0.68 -8.16
N SER A 83 -5.65 -1.03 -8.56
CA SER A 83 -5.04 -0.63 -9.82
C SER A 83 -5.19 -1.73 -10.87
N PRO A 84 -5.57 -1.40 -12.11
CA PRO A 84 -5.59 -2.37 -13.20
C PRO A 84 -4.16 -2.81 -13.54
N THR A 85 -3.89 -4.13 -13.50
CA THR A 85 -2.66 -4.72 -14.04
C THR A 85 -2.47 -4.21 -15.46
N VAL A 86 -1.38 -3.48 -15.65
CA VAL A 86 -0.91 -3.13 -16.98
C VAL A 86 -0.56 -4.42 -17.71
N PRO A 87 -1.19 -4.74 -18.85
CA PRO A 87 -0.75 -5.87 -19.65
C PRO A 87 0.71 -5.62 -20.07
N PRO A 88 1.54 -6.67 -20.22
CA PRO A 88 2.89 -6.50 -20.76
C PRO A 88 2.78 -5.76 -22.09
N SER A 89 3.63 -4.73 -22.27
CA SER A 89 3.68 -3.97 -23.52
C SER A 89 3.85 -4.95 -24.69
N PRO A 90 3.08 -4.79 -25.79
CA PRO A 90 3.30 -5.61 -26.97
C PRO A 90 4.73 -5.36 -27.46
N LEU A 91 5.46 -6.46 -27.66
CA LEU A 91 6.82 -6.48 -28.22
C LEU A 91 6.86 -5.87 -29.62
#